data_AF-A0A917LD07-F1
#
_entry.id   AF-A0A917LD07-F1
#
_cell.length_a   1.000
_cell.length_b   1.000
_cell.length_c   1.000
_cell.angle_alpha   90.00
_cell.angle_beta   90.00
_cell.angle_gamma   90.00
#
_symmetry.space_group_name_H-M   'P 1'
#
loop_
_entity.id
_entity.type
_entity.pdbx_description
1 polymer ?
#
loop_
_entity_poly.entity_id
_entity_poly.type
_entity_poly.pdbx_seq_one_letter_code
_entity_poly.pdbx_strand_id
1 'polypeptide(L)'
;MKRLLPFICLVLLVGCESRITPSEPIVIEQTTLTNYAPVLPTDNFITKTMQSWRDIHPNTYQDILQALMHYDTTYHFSPSEIHPDDVMAIVEAIADNNRYDVPLKKWGVRYTNIDGELTFTYKLPYDELMKRKTFVDQQVQSIIANEVPSNATEYERVKALHDYVVLNTAYDVTTYENCDAINCENVADPYSAYGLFANQIAVCSGYTGAFTALLDAAGIENYVVTGTAKGVGHAWNIVKVDGQYYHVDTTWDDPVPDRPNEVQYDYFLKPNGEMYDHSWKPDDFPPVAKEAYPH
;
A
#
# COMPACT_ATOMS: atom_id res chain seq x y z
N MET A 1 25.75 -46.01 27.32
CA MET A 1 24.68 -45.73 28.31
C MET A 1 25.09 -44.54 29.15
N LYS A 2 24.16 -43.61 29.36
CA LYS A 2 24.40 -42.23 29.83
C LYS A 2 24.60 -42.13 31.35
N ARG A 3 25.49 -41.19 31.72
CA ARG A 3 25.47 -40.23 32.86
C ARG A 3 25.53 -40.75 34.31
N LEU A 4 26.50 -40.19 35.05
CA LEU A 4 26.33 -39.75 36.44
C LEU A 4 27.26 -38.55 36.71
N LEU A 5 26.67 -37.44 37.14
CA LEU A 5 27.29 -36.34 37.87
C LEU A 5 26.39 -36.11 39.08
N PRO A 6 26.90 -36.14 40.31
CA PRO A 6 26.24 -35.53 41.44
C PRO A 6 26.87 -34.16 41.69
N PHE A 7 26.10 -33.14 42.04
CA PHE A 7 26.39 -32.34 43.24
C PHE A 7 25.17 -31.51 43.62
N ILE A 8 24.81 -31.74 44.88
CA ILE A 8 23.79 -31.12 45.70
C ILE A 8 24.24 -29.70 46.05
N CYS A 9 23.33 -28.72 46.00
CA CYS A 9 23.32 -27.69 47.04
C CYS A 9 21.90 -27.27 47.38
N LEU A 10 21.66 -27.34 48.68
CA LEU A 10 20.43 -27.17 49.42
C LEU A 10 20.38 -25.71 49.90
N VAL A 11 19.28 -24.98 49.66
CA VAL A 11 18.88 -23.89 50.56
C VAL A 11 17.37 -23.94 50.76
N LEU A 12 17.02 -23.90 52.05
CA LEU A 12 15.73 -24.09 52.67
C LEU A 12 14.75 -22.92 52.46
N LEU A 13 13.48 -23.33 52.39
CA LEU A 13 12.22 -22.64 52.61
C LEU A 13 12.22 -21.47 53.61
N VAL A 14 11.54 -20.38 53.24
CA VAL A 14 10.62 -19.64 54.13
C VAL A 14 9.34 -19.34 53.34
N GLY A 15 8.20 -19.72 53.91
CA GLY A 15 6.89 -19.71 53.25
C GLY A 15 6.24 -18.34 53.12
N CYS A 16 5.32 -18.26 52.17
CA CYS A 16 4.12 -17.42 52.24
C CYS A 16 3.05 -18.10 51.37
N GLU A 17 2.00 -18.59 52.01
CA GLU A 17 0.84 -19.16 51.31
C GLU A 17 0.03 -18.03 50.67
N SER A 18 0.05 -17.94 49.34
CA SER A 18 -0.99 -17.26 48.57
C SER A 18 -1.64 -18.27 47.64
N ARG A 19 -2.91 -18.58 47.89
CA ARG A 19 -3.76 -19.40 47.01
C ARG A 19 -3.74 -18.81 45.60
N ILE A 20 -3.12 -19.51 44.66
CA ILE A 20 -3.33 -19.28 43.24
C ILE A 20 -4.58 -20.08 42.87
N THR A 21 -5.70 -19.39 42.71
CA THR A 21 -6.85 -19.95 41.98
C THR A 21 -6.43 -20.12 40.52
N PRO A 22 -6.71 -21.25 39.85
CA PRO A 22 -6.49 -21.34 38.42
C PRO A 22 -7.31 -20.26 37.74
N SER A 23 -6.66 -19.34 37.02
CA SER A 23 -7.36 -18.40 36.15
C SER A 23 -8.20 -19.20 35.16
N GLU A 24 -9.48 -18.88 35.07
CA GLU A 24 -10.36 -19.42 34.02
C GLU A 24 -9.69 -19.24 32.66
N PRO A 25 -9.81 -20.22 31.74
CA PRO A 25 -9.26 -20.06 30.41
C PRO A 25 -9.91 -18.85 29.75
N ILE A 26 -9.10 -17.91 29.27
CA ILE A 26 -9.54 -16.81 28.43
C ILE A 26 -10.09 -17.45 27.16
N VAL A 27 -11.42 -17.52 27.06
CA VAL A 27 -12.10 -17.83 25.80
C VAL A 27 -12.01 -16.58 24.95
N ILE A 28 -11.05 -16.55 24.03
CA ILE A 28 -11.08 -15.59 22.93
C ILE A 28 -12.21 -16.05 22.02
N GLU A 29 -13.38 -15.43 22.13
CA GLU A 29 -14.40 -15.54 21.10
C GLU A 29 -13.81 -14.94 19.82
N GLN A 30 -13.32 -15.81 18.93
CA GLN A 30 -13.14 -15.46 17.52
C GLN A 30 -14.55 -15.19 16.98
N THR A 31 -14.98 -13.94 17.09
CA THR A 31 -16.05 -13.43 16.25
C THR A 31 -15.56 -13.60 14.83
N THR A 32 -16.19 -14.52 14.12
CA THR A 32 -15.97 -14.74 12.70
C THR A 32 -16.28 -13.43 11.98
N LEU A 33 -15.24 -12.64 11.72
CA LEU A 33 -15.26 -11.59 10.70
C LEU A 33 -15.59 -12.30 9.39
N THR A 34 -16.84 -12.14 8.96
CA THR A 34 -17.37 -12.70 7.74
C THR A 34 -16.56 -12.20 6.54
N ASN A 35 -15.99 -13.15 5.79
CA ASN A 35 -15.76 -13.13 4.34
C ASN A 35 -15.20 -11.87 3.68
N TYR A 36 -14.10 -11.32 4.18
CA TYR A 36 -13.25 -10.47 3.33
C TYR A 36 -11.82 -11.02 3.35
N ALA A 37 -11.36 -11.43 2.16
CA ALA A 37 -9.97 -11.80 1.94
C ALA A 37 -9.06 -10.62 2.33
N PRO A 38 -7.81 -10.87 2.76
CA PRO A 38 -6.87 -9.79 3.00
C PRO A 38 -6.83 -8.87 1.77
N VAL A 39 -6.86 -7.55 2.00
CA VAL A 39 -6.65 -6.53 0.96
C VAL A 39 -5.17 -6.58 0.63
N LEU A 40 -4.79 -7.63 -0.10
CA LEU A 40 -3.53 -7.62 -0.82
C LEU A 40 -3.71 -6.61 -1.95
N PRO A 41 -2.70 -5.75 -2.22
CA PRO A 41 -2.65 -5.04 -3.48
C PRO A 41 -2.89 -6.07 -4.58
N THR A 42 -4.00 -5.93 -5.29
CA THR A 42 -4.36 -6.93 -6.26
C THR A 42 -3.46 -6.73 -7.49
N ASP A 43 -2.92 -7.81 -8.07
CA ASP A 43 -2.33 -7.80 -9.43
C ASP A 43 -3.41 -7.58 -10.52
N ASN A 44 -4.61 -7.26 -10.08
CA ASN A 44 -5.71 -6.79 -10.88
C ASN A 44 -5.51 -5.27 -11.01
N PHE A 45 -5.54 -4.78 -12.25
CA PHE A 45 -5.41 -3.35 -12.60
C PHE A 45 -3.96 -2.82 -12.55
N ILE A 46 -3.07 -3.54 -13.23
CA ILE A 46 -1.67 -3.13 -13.46
C ILE A 46 -1.51 -2.32 -14.76
N THR A 47 -0.46 -1.51 -14.84
CA THR A 47 -0.19 -0.71 -16.04
C THR A 47 0.15 -1.57 -17.25
N LYS A 48 0.10 -1.01 -18.47
CA LYS A 48 0.47 -1.75 -19.69
C LYS A 48 1.92 -2.23 -19.65
N THR A 49 2.82 -1.45 -19.05
CA THR A 49 4.22 -1.84 -18.87
C THR A 49 4.32 -3.09 -17.98
N MET A 50 3.63 -3.10 -16.85
CA MET A 50 3.60 -4.27 -15.96
C MET A 50 2.92 -5.48 -16.63
N GLN A 51 1.83 -5.25 -17.35
CA GLN A 51 1.15 -6.31 -18.13
C GLN A 51 2.09 -6.94 -19.16
N SER A 52 2.87 -6.12 -19.87
CA SER A 52 3.85 -6.63 -20.84
C SER A 52 4.88 -7.53 -20.17
N TRP A 53 5.40 -7.14 -19.01
CA TRP A 53 6.35 -7.95 -18.26
C TRP A 53 5.73 -9.24 -17.73
N ARG A 54 4.49 -9.17 -17.22
CA ARG A 54 3.71 -10.35 -16.81
C ARG A 54 3.45 -11.31 -17.97
N ASP A 55 3.22 -10.81 -19.18
CA ASP A 55 2.97 -11.66 -20.35
C ASP A 55 4.25 -12.30 -20.89
N ILE A 56 5.37 -11.58 -20.88
CA ILE A 56 6.67 -12.05 -21.38
C ILE A 56 7.31 -13.03 -20.39
N HIS A 57 7.28 -12.71 -19.08
CA HIS A 57 7.95 -13.45 -18.01
C HIS A 57 6.99 -13.75 -16.83
N PRO A 58 5.91 -14.53 -17.04
CA PRO A 58 4.82 -14.67 -16.06
C PRO A 58 5.27 -15.23 -14.72
N ASN A 59 6.13 -16.24 -14.71
CA ASN A 59 6.61 -16.85 -13.47
C ASN A 59 7.50 -15.87 -12.70
N THR A 60 8.51 -15.28 -13.35
CA THR A 60 9.42 -14.35 -12.69
C THR A 60 8.71 -13.09 -12.20
N TYR A 61 7.77 -12.55 -12.98
CA TYR A 61 6.93 -11.43 -12.54
C TYR A 61 6.13 -11.79 -11.29
N GLN A 62 5.44 -12.94 -11.29
CA GLN A 62 4.61 -13.37 -10.17
C GLN A 62 5.44 -13.66 -8.91
N ASP A 63 6.61 -14.27 -9.07
CA ASP A 63 7.50 -14.59 -7.96
C ASP A 63 8.08 -13.32 -7.32
N ILE A 64 8.53 -12.35 -8.13
CA ILE A 64 9.04 -11.06 -7.63
C ILE A 64 7.92 -10.27 -6.94
N LEU A 65 6.73 -10.23 -7.53
CA LEU A 65 5.56 -9.62 -6.92
C LEU A 65 5.27 -10.25 -5.55
N GLN A 66 5.24 -11.58 -5.48
CA GLN A 66 4.99 -12.30 -4.23
C GLN A 66 6.08 -12.02 -3.19
N ALA A 67 7.36 -12.00 -3.59
CA ALA A 67 8.47 -11.68 -2.72
C ALA A 67 8.32 -10.28 -2.09
N LEU A 68 7.95 -9.28 -2.90
CA LEU A 68 7.69 -7.92 -2.41
C LEU A 68 6.47 -7.85 -1.48
N MET A 69 5.38 -8.54 -1.82
CA MET A 69 4.16 -8.59 -1.00
C MET A 69 4.37 -9.30 0.35
N HIS A 70 5.31 -10.23 0.41
CA HIS A 70 5.69 -10.94 1.63
C HIS A 70 6.84 -10.28 2.38
N TYR A 71 7.38 -9.16 1.88
CA TYR A 71 8.56 -8.51 2.43
C TYR A 71 9.78 -9.44 2.51
N ASP A 72 9.90 -10.38 1.56
CA ASP A 72 11.08 -11.22 1.43
C ASP A 72 12.30 -10.34 1.14
N THR A 73 13.47 -10.77 1.60
CA THR A 73 14.72 -10.00 1.42
C THR A 73 15.52 -10.43 0.20
N THR A 74 15.13 -11.53 -0.44
CA THR A 74 15.86 -12.15 -1.55
C THR A 74 14.91 -12.90 -2.48
N TYR A 75 15.16 -12.81 -3.78
CA TYR A 75 14.60 -13.68 -4.82
C TYR A 75 15.74 -14.21 -5.69
N HIS A 76 15.80 -15.53 -5.90
CA HIS A 76 16.80 -16.16 -6.75
C HIS A 76 16.23 -16.43 -8.14
N PHE A 77 17.04 -16.19 -9.16
CA PHE A 77 16.69 -16.46 -10.56
C PHE A 77 17.87 -17.11 -11.29
N SER A 78 17.58 -17.82 -12.38
CA SER A 78 18.62 -18.38 -13.25
C SER A 78 18.89 -17.46 -14.45
N PRO A 79 20.14 -16.97 -14.65
CA PRO A 79 20.52 -16.20 -15.83
C PRO A 79 20.37 -16.96 -17.16
N SER A 80 20.21 -18.29 -17.13
CA SER A 80 19.89 -19.08 -18.31
C SER A 80 18.40 -19.06 -18.67
N GLU A 81 17.54 -18.65 -17.74
CA GLU A 81 16.07 -18.61 -17.90
C GLU A 81 15.59 -17.18 -18.17
N ILE A 82 16.18 -16.18 -17.52
CA ILE A 82 15.85 -14.77 -17.69
C ILE A 82 17.11 -13.91 -17.68
N HIS A 83 17.16 -12.91 -18.57
CA HIS A 83 18.26 -11.96 -18.58
C HIS A 83 18.18 -11.04 -17.34
N PRO A 84 19.30 -10.74 -16.65
CA PRO A 84 19.28 -9.87 -15.48
C PRO A 84 18.65 -8.48 -15.72
N ASP A 85 18.78 -7.93 -16.93
CA ASP A 85 18.14 -6.66 -17.29
C ASP A 85 16.61 -6.72 -17.26
N ASP A 86 16.03 -7.85 -17.65
CA ASP A 86 14.57 -8.05 -17.56
C ASP A 86 14.14 -8.19 -16.10
N VAL A 87 14.94 -8.85 -15.25
CA VAL A 87 14.69 -8.91 -13.80
C VAL A 87 14.70 -7.50 -13.19
N MET A 88 15.67 -6.66 -13.57
CA MET A 88 15.75 -5.26 -13.14
C MET A 88 14.52 -4.46 -13.60
N ALA A 89 14.11 -4.61 -14.87
CA ALA A 89 12.94 -3.91 -15.38
C ALA A 89 11.62 -4.39 -14.75
N ILE A 90 11.51 -5.67 -14.40
CA ILE A 90 10.36 -6.22 -13.67
C ILE A 90 10.27 -5.63 -12.27
N VAL A 91 11.38 -5.64 -11.50
CA VAL A 91 11.37 -5.09 -10.14
C VAL A 91 11.14 -3.58 -10.15
N GLU A 92 11.69 -2.84 -11.12
CA GLU A 92 11.38 -1.41 -11.32
C GLU A 92 9.89 -1.21 -11.59
N ALA A 93 9.30 -1.95 -12.52
CA ALA A 93 7.88 -1.82 -12.87
C ALA A 93 6.94 -2.13 -11.68
N ILE A 94 7.31 -3.08 -10.81
CA ILE A 94 6.54 -3.42 -9.62
C ILE A 94 6.79 -2.41 -8.49
N ALA A 95 8.05 -2.06 -8.21
CA ALA A 95 8.42 -1.21 -7.08
C ALA A 95 8.09 0.28 -7.28
N ASP A 96 8.20 0.79 -8.51
CA ASP A 96 7.86 2.18 -8.83
C ASP A 96 6.33 2.39 -8.89
N ASN A 97 5.56 1.30 -8.92
CA ASN A 97 4.13 1.36 -8.73
C ASN A 97 3.79 1.44 -7.23
N ASN A 98 3.48 2.66 -6.79
CA ASN A 98 3.09 2.95 -5.40
C ASN A 98 1.81 2.21 -4.93
N ARG A 99 1.13 1.44 -5.79
CA ARG A 99 0.00 0.56 -5.42
C ARG A 99 0.36 -0.48 -4.35
N TYR A 100 1.62 -0.90 -4.27
CA TYR A 100 2.01 -1.96 -3.34
C TYR A 100 2.33 -1.46 -1.93
N ASP A 101 2.39 -0.14 -1.71
CA ASP A 101 2.79 0.52 -0.44
C ASP A 101 3.98 -0.19 0.23
N VAL A 102 4.93 -0.70 -0.58
CA VAL A 102 6.08 -1.43 -0.08
C VAL A 102 7.09 -0.38 0.36
N PRO A 103 7.46 -0.31 1.65
CA PRO A 103 8.45 0.64 2.15
C PRO A 103 9.86 0.15 1.82
N LEU A 104 10.12 -0.10 0.53
CA LEU A 104 11.38 -0.53 -0.01
C LEU A 104 12.38 0.63 0.15
N LYS A 105 13.51 0.35 0.78
CA LYS A 105 14.61 1.28 0.96
C LYS A 105 15.58 1.22 -0.22
N LYS A 106 15.90 0.00 -0.64
CA LYS A 106 16.77 -0.28 -1.79
C LYS A 106 16.53 -1.70 -2.27
N TRP A 107 16.84 -1.93 -3.54
CA TRP A 107 17.00 -3.25 -4.10
C TRP A 107 18.29 -3.31 -4.91
N GLY A 108 18.73 -4.51 -5.27
CA GLY A 108 19.90 -4.69 -6.13
C GLY A 108 20.04 -6.10 -6.64
N VAL A 109 20.61 -6.24 -7.84
CA VAL A 109 20.81 -7.52 -8.51
C VAL A 109 22.29 -7.88 -8.51
N ARG A 110 22.61 -9.14 -8.18
CA ARG A 110 23.93 -9.75 -8.33
C ARG A 110 23.78 -11.04 -9.10
N TYR A 111 24.70 -11.32 -10.02
CA TYR A 111 24.63 -12.55 -10.79
C TYR A 111 25.99 -13.05 -11.25
N THR A 112 26.02 -14.34 -11.57
CA THR A 112 27.08 -15.04 -12.29
C THR A 112 26.48 -15.61 -13.59
N ASN A 113 27.19 -16.51 -14.27
CA ASN A 113 26.63 -17.16 -15.46
C ASN A 113 25.57 -18.24 -15.14
N ILE A 114 25.43 -18.65 -13.88
CA ILE A 114 24.57 -19.78 -13.47
C ILE A 114 23.60 -19.47 -12.34
N ASP A 115 23.77 -18.33 -11.67
CA ASP A 115 23.01 -17.96 -10.47
C ASP A 115 22.83 -16.46 -10.42
N GLY A 116 21.62 -16.02 -10.04
CA GLY A 116 21.22 -14.63 -9.91
C GLY A 116 20.45 -14.42 -8.61
N GLU A 117 20.70 -13.30 -7.96
CA GLU A 117 20.10 -12.90 -6.69
C GLU A 117 19.61 -11.46 -6.80
N LEU A 118 18.31 -11.27 -6.64
CA LEU A 118 17.68 -9.97 -6.39
C LEU A 118 17.54 -9.81 -4.88
N THR A 119 18.08 -8.73 -4.34
CA THR A 119 18.03 -8.40 -2.91
C THR A 119 17.12 -7.22 -2.66
N PHE A 120 16.37 -7.27 -1.56
CA PHE A 120 15.51 -6.20 -1.08
C PHE A 120 15.95 -5.75 0.32
N THR A 121 15.88 -4.46 0.58
CA THR A 121 16.03 -3.91 1.92
C THR A 121 14.87 -2.98 2.17
N TYR A 122 14.18 -3.16 3.29
CA TYR A 122 13.04 -2.34 3.68
C TYR A 122 13.44 -1.26 4.69
N LYS A 123 12.63 -0.20 4.77
CA LYS A 123 12.84 0.90 5.73
C LYS A 123 12.57 0.47 7.18
N LEU A 124 11.81 -0.62 7.38
CA LEU A 124 11.38 -1.10 8.68
C LEU A 124 11.67 -2.60 8.85
N PRO A 125 11.83 -3.08 10.10
CA PRO A 125 11.89 -4.51 10.40
C PRO A 125 10.60 -5.24 9.99
N TYR A 126 10.73 -6.53 9.64
CA TYR A 126 9.62 -7.37 9.17
C TYR A 126 8.41 -7.39 10.11
N ASP A 127 8.62 -7.50 11.42
CA ASP A 127 7.52 -7.54 12.39
C ASP A 127 6.72 -6.23 12.42
N GLU A 128 7.40 -5.09 12.22
CA GLU A 128 6.76 -3.79 12.10
C GLU A 128 6.00 -3.66 10.78
N LEU A 129 6.57 -4.12 9.65
CA LEU A 129 5.87 -4.16 8.35
C LEU A 129 4.56 -4.94 8.43
N MET A 130 4.59 -6.11 9.08
CA MET A 130 3.40 -6.96 9.23
C MET A 130 2.35 -6.34 10.17
N LYS A 131 2.78 -5.66 11.24
CA LYS A 131 1.86 -4.91 12.12
C LYS A 131 1.18 -3.78 11.35
N ARG A 132 1.94 -2.99 10.60
CA ARG A 132 1.43 -1.88 9.79
C ARG A 132 0.48 -2.36 8.72
N LYS A 133 0.83 -3.42 7.99
CA LYS A 133 -0.07 -4.06 7.01
C LYS A 133 -1.38 -4.50 7.67
N THR A 134 -1.30 -5.21 8.79
CA THR A 134 -2.49 -5.68 9.50
C THR A 134 -3.37 -4.52 9.97
N PHE A 135 -2.75 -3.44 10.44
CA PHE A 135 -3.47 -2.22 10.83
C PHE A 135 -4.20 -1.59 9.65
N VAL A 136 -3.50 -1.41 8.51
CA VAL A 136 -4.11 -0.86 7.28
C VAL A 136 -5.28 -1.74 6.83
N ASP A 137 -5.10 -3.06 6.79
CA ASP A 137 -6.15 -4.00 6.40
C ASP A 137 -7.39 -3.86 7.33
N GLN A 138 -7.18 -3.71 8.64
CA GLN A 138 -8.27 -3.49 9.61
C GLN A 138 -8.98 -2.14 9.43
N GLN A 139 -8.23 -1.06 9.19
CA GLN A 139 -8.81 0.26 8.94
C GLN A 139 -9.64 0.24 7.66
N VAL A 140 -9.11 -0.30 6.57
CA VAL A 140 -9.84 -0.44 5.30
C VAL A 140 -11.16 -1.18 5.50
N GLN A 141 -11.15 -2.33 6.19
CA GLN A 141 -12.38 -3.08 6.45
C GLN A 141 -13.38 -2.29 7.30
N SER A 142 -12.91 -1.58 8.33
CA SER A 142 -13.77 -0.75 9.17
C SER A 142 -14.40 0.41 8.37
N ILE A 143 -13.61 1.08 7.54
CA ILE A 143 -14.06 2.23 6.74
C ILE A 143 -15.08 1.77 5.70
N ILE A 144 -14.80 0.69 4.98
CA ILE A 144 -15.76 0.12 4.02
C ILE A 144 -17.08 -0.22 4.69
N ALA A 145 -17.06 -0.84 5.88
CA ALA A 145 -18.27 -1.22 6.59
C ALA A 145 -19.11 -0.01 7.08
N ASN A 146 -18.47 1.12 7.39
CA ASN A 146 -19.11 2.28 7.99
C ASN A 146 -19.52 3.35 6.96
N GLU A 147 -18.68 3.57 5.95
CA GLU A 147 -18.80 4.71 5.03
C GLU A 147 -19.47 4.32 3.72
N VAL A 148 -19.45 3.05 3.33
CA VAL A 148 -19.99 2.59 2.05
C VAL A 148 -21.36 1.92 2.23
N PRO A 149 -22.45 2.52 1.73
CA PRO A 149 -23.77 1.89 1.79
C PRO A 149 -23.81 0.54 1.06
N SER A 150 -24.56 -0.43 1.61
CA SER A 150 -24.63 -1.79 1.07
C SER A 150 -25.19 -1.89 -0.36
N ASN A 151 -25.96 -0.90 -0.80
CA ASN A 151 -26.53 -0.79 -2.13
C ASN A 151 -25.98 0.41 -2.92
N ALA A 152 -24.82 0.95 -2.53
CA ALA A 152 -24.18 2.06 -3.21
C ALA A 152 -23.82 1.71 -4.66
N THR A 153 -24.10 2.64 -5.56
CA THR A 153 -23.57 2.71 -6.93
C THR A 153 -22.05 2.89 -6.92
N GLU A 154 -21.36 2.62 -8.03
CA GLU A 154 -19.91 2.83 -8.12
C GLU A 154 -19.53 4.28 -7.79
N TYR A 155 -20.29 5.25 -8.30
CA TYR A 155 -20.11 6.67 -7.96
C TYR A 155 -20.22 6.94 -6.46
N GLU A 156 -21.28 6.43 -5.80
CA GLU A 156 -21.48 6.64 -4.36
C GLU A 156 -20.35 6.01 -3.53
N ARG A 157 -19.82 4.84 -3.95
CA ARG A 157 -18.66 4.22 -3.28
C ARG A 157 -17.42 5.08 -3.42
N VAL A 158 -17.09 5.47 -4.65
CA VAL A 158 -15.89 6.29 -4.93
C VAL A 158 -15.97 7.62 -4.20
N LYS A 159 -17.14 8.27 -4.22
CA LYS A 159 -17.36 9.54 -3.53
C LYS A 159 -17.24 9.39 -2.01
N ALA A 160 -17.89 8.39 -1.41
CA ALA A 160 -17.82 8.20 0.04
C ALA A 160 -16.38 7.96 0.52
N LEU A 161 -15.62 7.16 -0.22
CA LEU A 161 -14.22 6.87 0.09
C LEU A 161 -13.29 8.06 -0.16
N HIS A 162 -13.55 8.84 -1.22
CA HIS A 162 -12.84 10.09 -1.49
C HIS A 162 -13.05 11.07 -0.33
N ASP A 163 -14.30 11.34 0.02
CA ASP A 163 -14.66 12.27 1.08
C ASP A 163 -14.07 11.80 2.41
N TYR A 164 -14.10 10.49 2.72
CA TYR A 164 -13.47 9.96 3.92
C TYR A 164 -11.98 10.28 3.98
N VAL A 165 -11.24 10.04 2.90
CA VAL A 165 -9.78 10.29 2.86
C VAL A 165 -9.48 11.77 3.09
N VAL A 166 -10.20 12.66 2.40
CA VAL A 166 -10.03 14.12 2.53
C VAL A 166 -10.42 14.62 3.92
N LEU A 167 -11.54 14.14 4.48
CA LEU A 167 -12.05 14.61 5.77
C LEU A 167 -11.26 14.12 6.99
N ASN A 168 -10.49 13.05 6.85
CA ASN A 168 -9.80 12.39 7.96
C ASN A 168 -8.27 12.48 7.85
N THR A 169 -7.76 13.34 6.96
CA THR A 169 -6.33 13.53 6.74
C THR A 169 -6.03 15.01 6.53
N ALA A 170 -4.92 15.48 7.06
CA ALA A 170 -4.36 16.79 6.71
C ALA A 170 -3.08 16.63 5.89
N TYR A 171 -2.92 17.43 4.84
CA TYR A 171 -1.71 17.38 4.02
C TYR A 171 -0.44 17.75 4.82
N ASP A 172 0.60 16.92 4.75
CA ASP A 172 1.87 17.15 5.43
C ASP A 172 2.74 18.17 4.67
N VAL A 173 2.37 19.44 4.84
CA VAL A 173 3.13 20.59 4.31
C VAL A 173 4.56 20.60 4.87
N THR A 174 4.77 20.15 6.10
CA THR A 174 6.09 20.20 6.75
C THR A 174 7.06 19.22 6.10
N THR A 175 6.63 17.97 5.90
CA THR A 175 7.40 16.98 5.15
C THR A 175 7.60 17.46 3.71
N TYR A 176 6.56 17.93 3.03
CA TYR A 176 6.69 18.42 1.65
C TYR A 176 7.72 19.55 1.50
N GLU A 177 7.72 20.54 2.41
CA GLU A 177 8.59 21.71 2.33
C GLU A 177 10.02 21.44 2.83
N ASN A 178 10.19 20.52 3.79
CA ASN A 178 11.48 20.30 4.48
C ASN A 178 12.17 18.97 4.14
N CYS A 179 11.50 18.06 3.43
CA CYS A 179 12.08 16.81 2.98
C CYS A 179 12.54 16.90 1.52
N ASP A 180 13.85 16.98 1.32
CA ASP A 180 14.50 16.53 0.10
C ASP A 180 14.86 15.02 0.22
N ALA A 181 15.14 14.38 -0.92
CA ALA A 181 15.36 12.93 -1.04
C ALA A 181 16.46 12.35 -0.10
N ILE A 182 17.27 13.21 0.53
CA ILE A 182 18.37 12.83 1.42
C ILE A 182 17.95 12.87 2.90
N ASN A 183 17.07 13.79 3.32
CA ASN A 183 16.80 14.02 4.75
C ASN A 183 15.65 13.18 5.33
N CYS A 184 14.87 12.49 4.49
CA CYS A 184 13.67 11.76 4.92
C CYS A 184 13.72 10.24 4.67
N GLU A 185 14.93 9.69 4.56
CA GLU A 185 15.21 8.26 4.34
C GLU A 185 14.58 7.34 5.42
N ASN A 186 14.27 7.89 6.60
CA ASN A 186 13.66 7.17 7.73
C ASN A 186 12.20 7.58 8.03
N VAL A 187 11.60 8.48 7.24
CA VAL A 187 10.22 8.97 7.45
C VAL A 187 9.30 8.23 6.49
N ALA A 188 9.02 6.95 6.76
CA ALA A 188 8.14 6.14 5.92
C ALA A 188 6.67 6.56 6.03
N ASP A 189 6.30 7.18 7.15
CA ASP A 189 4.91 7.35 7.55
C ASP A 189 4.08 8.21 6.58
N PRO A 190 4.43 9.48 6.27
CA PRO A 190 3.55 10.34 5.47
C PRO A 190 3.44 9.89 4.01
N TYR A 191 4.32 9.00 3.55
CA TYR A 191 4.31 8.48 2.19
C TYR A 191 3.47 7.21 2.03
N SER A 192 2.86 6.70 3.10
CA SER A 192 2.20 5.38 3.15
C SER A 192 0.72 5.47 3.54
N ALA A 193 -0.06 4.45 3.17
CA ALA A 193 -1.44 4.33 3.64
C ALA A 193 -1.50 4.18 5.17
N TYR A 194 -0.48 3.54 5.75
CA TYR A 194 -0.32 3.44 7.20
C TYR A 194 -0.26 4.83 7.86
N GLY A 195 0.57 5.74 7.37
CA GLY A 195 0.67 7.08 7.98
C GLY A 195 -0.61 7.89 7.82
N LEU A 196 -1.30 7.76 6.69
CA LEU A 196 -2.61 8.38 6.50
C LEU A 196 -3.60 7.90 7.57
N PHE A 197 -3.78 6.59 7.73
CA PHE A 197 -4.76 6.06 8.68
C PHE A 197 -4.34 6.19 10.15
N ALA A 198 -3.05 6.03 10.47
CA ALA A 198 -2.56 6.03 11.85
C ALA A 198 -2.32 7.45 12.38
N ASN A 199 -1.78 8.34 11.53
CA ASN A 199 -1.33 9.66 11.94
C ASN A 199 -2.26 10.78 11.43
N GLN A 200 -3.18 10.49 10.50
CA GLN A 200 -4.08 11.46 9.87
C GLN A 200 -3.33 12.61 9.18
N ILE A 201 -2.08 12.36 8.78
CA ILE A 201 -1.20 13.30 8.11
C ILE A 201 -0.41 12.54 7.05
N ALA A 202 -0.44 12.99 5.80
CA ALA A 202 0.23 12.32 4.69
C ALA A 202 0.61 13.30 3.55
N VAL A 203 1.46 12.84 2.63
CA VAL A 203 1.69 13.49 1.32
C VAL A 203 1.03 12.66 0.21
N CYS A 204 1.15 13.11 -1.05
CA CYS A 204 0.41 12.57 -2.19
C CYS A 204 0.42 11.03 -2.32
N SER A 205 1.54 10.36 -2.02
CA SER A 205 1.64 8.91 -2.09
C SER A 205 0.86 8.19 -0.99
N GLY A 206 0.74 8.78 0.21
CA GLY A 206 -0.06 8.25 1.30
C GLY A 206 -1.56 8.37 1.02
N TYR A 207 -2.00 9.51 0.49
CA TYR A 207 -3.38 9.73 0.00
C TYR A 207 -3.75 8.72 -1.07
N THR A 208 -2.92 8.63 -2.11
CA THR A 208 -3.13 7.73 -3.24
C THR A 208 -3.12 6.26 -2.82
N GLY A 209 -2.19 5.86 -1.94
CA GLY A 209 -2.10 4.48 -1.44
C GLY A 209 -3.30 4.09 -0.58
N ALA A 210 -3.73 4.95 0.36
CA ALA A 210 -4.89 4.70 1.19
C ALA A 210 -6.18 4.62 0.38
N PHE A 211 -6.37 5.55 -0.56
CA PHE A 211 -7.53 5.55 -1.44
C PHE A 211 -7.56 4.31 -2.33
N THR A 212 -6.41 3.90 -2.86
CA THR A 212 -6.26 2.64 -3.61
C THR A 212 -6.69 1.42 -2.78
N ALA A 213 -6.24 1.31 -1.53
CA ALA A 213 -6.61 0.19 -0.67
C ALA A 213 -8.12 0.14 -0.36
N LEU A 214 -8.74 1.31 -0.19
CA LEU A 214 -10.20 1.43 -0.02
C LEU A 214 -10.96 1.05 -1.30
N LEU A 215 -10.52 1.54 -2.46
CA LEU A 215 -11.15 1.23 -3.75
C LEU A 215 -11.06 -0.27 -4.08
N ASP A 216 -9.91 -0.90 -3.82
CA ASP A 216 -9.71 -2.33 -3.98
C ASP A 216 -10.70 -3.12 -3.12
N ALA A 217 -10.86 -2.74 -1.85
CA ALA A 217 -11.82 -3.37 -0.94
C ALA A 217 -13.29 -3.13 -1.34
N ALA A 218 -13.58 -2.01 -2.01
CA ALA A 218 -14.89 -1.69 -2.57
C ALA A 218 -15.17 -2.34 -3.94
N GLY A 219 -14.20 -3.08 -4.49
CA GLY A 219 -14.29 -3.71 -5.81
C GLY A 219 -14.28 -2.73 -6.98
N ILE A 220 -13.66 -1.55 -6.79
CA ILE A 220 -13.54 -0.52 -7.84
C ILE A 220 -12.19 -0.67 -8.54
N GLU A 221 -12.22 -0.87 -9.86
CA GLU A 221 -10.99 -0.90 -10.65
C GLU A 221 -10.30 0.46 -10.58
N ASN A 222 -9.02 0.46 -10.22
CA ASN A 222 -8.26 1.69 -10.07
C ASN A 222 -6.77 1.48 -10.37
N TYR A 223 -6.09 2.57 -10.71
CA TYR A 223 -4.67 2.63 -10.97
C TYR A 223 -4.05 3.76 -10.17
N VAL A 224 -2.82 3.57 -9.72
CA VAL A 224 -1.98 4.65 -9.21
C VAL A 224 -1.23 5.27 -10.38
N VAL A 225 -1.35 6.58 -10.53
CA VAL A 225 -0.63 7.36 -11.52
C VAL A 225 0.50 8.10 -10.84
N THR A 226 1.71 7.98 -11.39
CA THR A 226 2.86 8.80 -11.00
C THR A 226 3.24 9.72 -12.15
N GLY A 227 3.63 10.94 -11.82
CA GLY A 227 3.93 11.97 -12.80
C GLY A 227 4.34 13.26 -12.13
N THR A 228 3.91 14.38 -12.71
CA THR A 228 4.12 15.70 -12.12
C THR A 228 2.84 16.49 -12.09
N ALA A 229 2.66 17.32 -11.06
CA ALA A 229 1.61 18.32 -10.99
C ALA A 229 2.24 19.69 -10.71
N LYS A 230 1.95 20.69 -11.55
CA LYS A 230 2.65 22.01 -11.58
C LYS A 230 4.19 21.89 -11.61
N GLY A 231 4.71 20.84 -12.26
CA GLY A 231 6.15 20.60 -12.43
C GLY A 231 6.85 19.93 -11.24
N VAL A 232 6.12 19.54 -10.19
CA VAL A 232 6.66 18.79 -9.03
C VAL A 232 6.16 17.36 -9.10
N GLY A 233 6.98 16.40 -8.67
CA GLY A 233 6.58 14.98 -8.59
C GLY A 233 5.29 14.82 -7.80
N HIS A 234 4.33 14.06 -8.35
CA HIS A 234 3.00 13.88 -7.77
C HIS A 234 2.44 12.48 -8.05
N ALA A 235 1.50 12.06 -7.20
CA ALA A 235 0.77 10.80 -7.35
C ALA A 235 -0.73 11.02 -7.11
N TRP A 236 -1.55 10.36 -7.93
CA TRP A 236 -3.02 10.39 -7.84
C TRP A 236 -3.61 9.08 -8.42
N ASN A 237 -4.93 8.98 -8.51
CA ASN A 237 -5.61 7.78 -9.01
C ASN A 237 -6.32 7.98 -10.36
N ILE A 238 -6.39 6.90 -11.14
CA ILE A 238 -7.42 6.72 -12.17
C ILE A 238 -8.39 5.65 -11.66
N VAL A 239 -9.68 5.93 -11.67
CA VAL A 239 -10.74 5.07 -11.14
C VAL A 239 -11.77 4.76 -12.23
N LYS A 240 -12.31 3.55 -12.24
CA LYS A 240 -13.41 3.18 -13.13
C LYS A 240 -14.75 3.39 -12.46
N VAL A 241 -15.62 4.17 -13.10
CA VAL A 241 -17.00 4.40 -12.67
C VAL A 241 -17.91 4.28 -13.88
N ASP A 242 -18.93 3.43 -13.78
CA ASP A 242 -19.92 3.13 -14.82
C ASP A 242 -19.29 2.77 -16.17
N GLY A 243 -18.21 1.98 -16.10
CA GLY A 243 -17.50 1.48 -17.28
C GLY A 243 -16.58 2.49 -17.97
N GLN A 244 -16.39 3.69 -17.42
CA GLN A 244 -15.46 4.70 -17.92
C GLN A 244 -14.39 5.00 -16.86
N TYR A 245 -13.19 5.38 -17.29
CA TYR A 245 -12.09 5.73 -16.38
C TYR A 245 -12.03 7.26 -16.20
N TYR A 246 -11.76 7.71 -14.98
CA TYR A 246 -11.63 9.12 -14.60
C TYR A 246 -10.47 9.31 -13.64
N HIS A 247 -9.90 10.51 -13.62
CA HIS A 247 -8.92 10.90 -12.61
C HIS A 247 -9.60 11.27 -11.29
N VAL A 248 -8.95 10.91 -10.18
CA VAL A 248 -9.28 11.37 -8.84
C VAL A 248 -7.98 11.74 -8.13
N ASP A 249 -7.88 12.96 -7.65
CA ASP A 249 -6.73 13.46 -6.88
C ASP A 249 -7.18 13.90 -5.48
N THR A 250 -7.25 12.92 -4.56
CA THR A 250 -7.61 13.16 -3.15
C THR A 250 -6.66 14.11 -2.44
N THR A 251 -5.45 14.33 -2.96
CA THR A 251 -4.48 15.25 -2.34
C THR A 251 -4.81 16.70 -2.71
N TRP A 252 -5.19 16.94 -3.96
CA TRP A 252 -5.54 18.28 -4.44
C TRP A 252 -6.99 18.66 -4.19
N ASP A 253 -7.83 17.69 -3.86
CA ASP A 253 -9.18 17.90 -3.32
C ASP A 253 -9.19 18.12 -1.79
N ASP A 254 -8.03 18.02 -1.12
CA ASP A 254 -7.83 18.39 0.28
C ASP A 254 -7.43 19.87 0.43
N PRO A 255 -8.24 20.72 1.10
CA PRO A 255 -7.93 22.13 1.29
C PRO A 255 -6.62 22.37 2.06
N VAL A 256 -5.71 23.15 1.48
CA VAL A 256 -4.49 23.63 2.18
C VAL A 256 -4.57 25.15 2.42
N PRO A 257 -4.40 25.65 3.67
CA PRO A 257 -4.24 24.91 4.92
C PRO A 257 -5.49 24.08 5.27
N ASP A 258 -5.30 23.01 6.06
CA ASP A 258 -6.37 22.09 6.47
C ASP A 258 -7.62 22.82 6.98
N ARG A 259 -8.77 22.39 6.49
CA ARG A 259 -10.10 22.92 6.83
C ARG A 259 -11.00 21.78 7.27
N PRO A 260 -11.18 21.60 8.59
CA PRO A 260 -12.00 20.51 9.11
C PRO A 260 -13.42 20.52 8.52
N ASN A 261 -13.89 19.35 8.06
CA ASN A 261 -15.22 19.15 7.46
C ASN A 261 -15.41 19.78 6.07
N GLU A 262 -14.35 20.18 5.38
CA GLU A 262 -14.39 20.69 4.01
C GLU A 262 -13.76 19.70 3.04
N VAL A 263 -14.41 19.49 1.89
CA VAL A 263 -13.94 18.63 0.80
C VAL A 263 -14.08 19.43 -0.50
N GLN A 264 -13.03 19.46 -1.30
CA GLN A 264 -13.09 19.99 -2.67
C GLN A 264 -13.34 18.86 -3.67
N TYR A 265 -13.75 19.23 -4.88
CA TYR A 265 -14.06 18.29 -5.97
C TYR A 265 -13.48 18.82 -7.29
N ASP A 266 -12.42 19.62 -7.19
CA ASP A 266 -11.74 20.22 -8.33
C ASP A 266 -11.03 19.15 -9.18
N TYR A 267 -10.67 18.01 -8.57
CA TYR A 267 -10.03 16.87 -9.23
C TYR A 267 -10.79 15.55 -9.05
N PHE A 268 -12.07 15.61 -8.65
CA PHE A 268 -12.92 14.44 -8.50
C PHE A 268 -13.58 14.04 -9.84
N LEU A 269 -13.31 12.81 -10.28
CA LEU A 269 -13.84 12.19 -11.51
C LEU A 269 -13.62 13.02 -12.77
N LYS A 270 -12.39 13.49 -12.95
CA LYS A 270 -12.01 14.34 -14.09
C LYS A 270 -11.65 13.55 -15.36
N PRO A 271 -12.08 14.01 -16.54
CA PRO A 271 -11.55 13.50 -17.80
C PRO A 271 -10.12 14.01 -18.05
N ASN A 272 -9.40 13.40 -18.99
CA ASN A 272 -8.03 13.80 -19.35
C ASN A 272 -7.91 15.30 -19.67
N GLY A 273 -8.93 15.87 -20.34
CA GLY A 273 -8.92 17.27 -20.78
C GLY A 273 -8.97 18.28 -19.63
N GLU A 274 -9.34 17.84 -18.42
CA GLU A 274 -9.43 18.70 -17.23
C GLU A 274 -8.22 18.56 -16.31
N MET A 275 -7.29 17.64 -16.59
CA MET A 275 -6.02 17.47 -15.86
C MET A 275 -4.90 18.35 -16.45
N TYR A 276 -5.16 19.65 -16.64
CA TYR A 276 -4.30 20.55 -17.42
C TYR A 276 -2.97 20.91 -16.76
N ASP A 277 -2.86 20.75 -15.44
CA ASP A 277 -1.66 21.01 -14.64
C ASP A 277 -0.99 19.73 -14.13
N HIS A 278 -1.49 18.56 -14.53
CA HIS A 278 -0.83 17.26 -14.35
C HIS A 278 -0.16 16.80 -15.65
N SER A 279 0.87 15.97 -15.51
CA SER A 279 1.55 15.31 -16.62
C SER A 279 1.95 13.91 -16.21
N TRP A 280 1.64 12.93 -17.05
CA TRP A 280 1.91 11.51 -16.84
C TRP A 280 2.19 10.85 -18.20
N LYS A 281 2.39 9.53 -18.21
CA LYS A 281 2.48 8.71 -19.44
C LYS A 281 1.12 8.06 -19.72
N PRO A 282 0.25 8.65 -20.58
CA PRO A 282 -1.12 8.17 -20.73
C PRO A 282 -1.20 6.77 -21.33
N ASP A 283 -0.23 6.41 -22.16
CA ASP A 283 -0.16 5.10 -22.83
C ASP A 283 -0.01 3.94 -21.85
N ASP A 284 0.40 4.18 -20.60
CA ASP A 284 0.54 3.13 -19.60
C ASP A 284 -0.79 2.74 -18.92
N PHE A 285 -1.85 3.53 -19.15
CA PHE A 285 -3.16 3.35 -18.53
C PHE A 285 -4.26 3.04 -19.56
N PRO A 286 -5.44 2.57 -19.12
CA PRO A 286 -6.63 2.50 -19.97
C PRO A 286 -7.04 3.89 -20.47
N PRO A 287 -7.76 3.98 -21.62
CA PRO A 287 -8.32 5.25 -22.07
C PRO A 287 -9.27 5.86 -21.03
N VAL A 288 -8.96 7.07 -20.59
CA VAL A 288 -9.79 7.89 -19.70
C VAL A 288 -10.90 8.58 -20.50
N ALA A 289 -12.02 8.86 -19.84
CA ALA A 289 -13.15 9.57 -20.39
C ALA A 289 -12.74 10.92 -21.02
N LYS A 290 -13.49 11.30 -22.06
CA LYS A 290 -13.31 12.59 -22.76
C LYS A 290 -14.17 13.71 -22.16
N GLU A 291 -15.32 13.33 -21.61
CA GLU A 291 -16.30 14.23 -21.02
C GLU A 291 -16.31 14.04 -19.50
N ALA A 292 -16.76 15.07 -18.79
CA ALA A 292 -16.98 15.00 -17.36
C ALA A 292 -18.01 13.92 -17.00
N TYR A 293 -17.86 13.34 -15.80
CA TYR A 293 -18.84 12.38 -15.28
C TYR A 293 -20.21 13.06 -15.14
N PRO A 294 -21.30 12.46 -15.65
CA PRO A 294 -22.63 13.07 -15.60
C PRO A 294 -23.18 13.06 -14.16
N HIS A 295 -23.49 14.24 -13.63
CA HIS A 295 -24.12 14.42 -12.31
C HIS A 295 -25.65 14.27 -12.37
#